data_AF-A0A838HD42-F1
#
_entry.id   AF-A0A838HD42-F1
#
_cell.length_a   1.000
_cell.length_b   1.000
_cell.length_c   1.000
_cell.angle_alpha   90.00
_cell.angle_beta   90.00
_cell.angle_gamma   90.00
#
_symmetry.space_group_name_H-M   'P 1'
#
loop_
_entity.id
_entity.type
_entity.pdbx_description
1 polymer ?
#
loop_
_entity_poly.entity_id
_entity_poly.type
_entity_poly.pdbx_seq_one_letter_code
_entity_poly.pdbx_strand_id
1 'polypeptide(L)'
;MPLLLPFLAVLLADQASKLWALATLWDPPRSMEALPGLLHLTPVENRGIAFGALQGHGTVLVLVVLAVLAVFAATSWRDLL
;
A
#
# COMPACT_ATOMS: atom_id res chain seq x y z
N MET A 1 18.69 4.66 -14.63
CA MET A 1 18.01 4.09 -13.44
C MET A 1 17.78 5.07 -12.26
N PRO A 2 17.41 6.36 -12.45
CA PRO A 2 17.26 7.29 -11.31
C PRO A 2 16.08 6.96 -10.37
N LEU A 3 15.16 6.10 -10.80
CA LEU A 3 13.94 5.78 -10.07
C LEU A 3 14.02 4.52 -9.19
N LEU A 4 15.08 3.71 -9.33
CA LEU A 4 15.19 2.46 -8.55
C LEU A 4 15.33 2.74 -7.05
N LEU A 5 16.19 3.70 -6.70
CA LEU A 5 16.40 4.08 -5.30
C LEU A 5 15.13 4.64 -4.63
N PRO A 6 14.41 5.63 -5.21
CA PRO A 6 13.17 6.09 -4.59
C PRO A 6 12.09 5.01 -4.58
N PHE A 7 12.01 4.14 -5.61
CA PHE A 7 11.09 3.00 -5.60
C PHE A 7 11.34 2.07 -4.41
N LEU A 8 12.60 1.65 -4.20
CA LEU A 8 12.96 0.79 -3.07
C LEU A 8 12.73 1.49 -1.74
N ALA A 9 13.04 2.78 -1.64
CA ALA A 9 12.81 3.56 -0.42
C ALA A 9 11.32 3.61 -0.05
N VAL A 10 10.43 3.87 -1.03
CA VAL A 10 8.99 3.89 -0.82
C VAL A 10 8.48 2.51 -0.41
N LEU A 11 8.90 1.45 -1.10
CA LEU A 11 8.49 0.08 -0.79
C LEU A 11 8.91 -0.35 0.62
N LEU A 12 10.15 -0.04 1.00
CA LEU A 12 10.65 -0.34 2.34
C LEU A 12 9.93 0.46 3.42
N ALA A 13 9.68 1.76 3.19
CA ALA A 13 8.93 2.60 4.13
C ALA A 13 7.48 2.13 4.31
N ASP A 14 6.80 1.78 3.21
CA ASP A 14 5.42 1.24 3.23
C ASP A 14 5.35 -0.06 4.04
N GLN A 15 6.22 -1.03 3.75
CA GLN A 15 6.19 -2.31 4.45
C GLN A 15 6.63 -2.20 5.91
N ALA A 16 7.66 -1.39 6.21
CA ALA A 16 8.12 -1.17 7.58
C ALA A 16 7.04 -0.48 8.44
N SER A 17 6.36 0.53 7.90
CA SER A 17 5.27 1.22 8.62
C SER A 17 4.07 0.31 8.90
N LYS A 18 3.69 -0.57 7.97
CA LYS A 18 2.66 -1.58 8.18
C LYS A 18 3.04 -2.59 9.27
N LEU A 19 4.27 -3.10 9.23
CA LEU A 19 4.78 -4.03 10.25
C LEU A 19 4.79 -3.39 11.63
N TRP A 20 5.26 -2.14 11.73
CA TRP A 20 5.21 -1.38 12.98
C TRP A 20 3.77 -1.18 13.49
N ALA A 21 2.84 -0.81 12.62
CA ALA A 21 1.44 -0.62 12.99
C ALA A 21 0.78 -1.92 13.47
N LEU A 22 1.08 -3.05 12.81
CA LEU A 22 0.64 -4.38 13.25
C LEU A 22 1.17 -4.73 14.64
N ALA A 23 2.45 -4.45 14.90
CA ALA A 23 3.06 -4.79 16.18
C ALA A 23 2.65 -3.87 17.35
N THR A 24 2.20 -2.64 17.08
CA THR A 24 2.03 -1.61 18.13
C THR A 24 0.62 -1.06 18.27
N LEU A 25 -0.21 -1.16 17.23
CA LEU A 25 -1.54 -0.55 17.21
C LEU A 25 -2.67 -1.57 17.07
N TRP A 26 -2.43 -2.80 16.58
CA TRP A 26 -3.49 -3.75 16.21
C TRP A 26 -3.99 -4.69 17.32
N ASP A 27 -3.26 -4.85 18.44
CA ASP A 27 -3.65 -5.77 19.52
C ASP A 27 -3.63 -5.10 20.91
N PRO A 28 -4.78 -4.59 21.42
CA PRO A 28 -6.02 -4.38 20.67
C PRO A 28 -5.92 -3.16 19.72
N PRO A 29 -6.80 -3.06 18.69
CA PRO A 29 -6.83 -1.92 17.78
C PRO A 29 -6.97 -0.58 18.54
N ARG A 30 -6.01 0.32 18.37
CA ARG A 30 -5.99 1.64 19.02
C ARG A 30 -5.50 2.75 18.10
N SER A 31 -6.04 3.95 18.31
CA SER A 31 -5.58 5.16 17.62
C SER A 31 -4.48 5.85 18.42
N MET A 32 -3.41 6.27 17.75
CA MET A 32 -2.33 7.07 18.32
C MET A 32 -2.32 8.47 17.70
N GLU A 33 -2.33 9.51 18.53
CA GLU A 33 -2.16 10.88 18.06
C GLU A 33 -0.68 11.13 17.74
N ALA A 34 -0.37 11.29 16.45
CA ALA A 34 0.99 11.55 15.98
C ALA A 34 1.30 13.05 15.92
N LEU A 35 0.28 13.87 15.63
CA LEU A 35 0.36 15.32 15.72
C LEU A 35 -0.90 15.87 16.40
N PRO A 36 -0.78 16.58 17.53
CA PRO A 36 -1.93 17.02 18.32
C PRO A 36 -2.97 17.78 17.51
N GLY A 37 -4.22 17.30 17.55
CA GLY A 37 -5.37 17.91 16.88
C GLY A 37 -5.36 17.85 15.35
N LEU A 38 -4.38 17.17 14.72
CA LEU A 38 -4.27 17.12 13.26
C LEU A 38 -4.15 15.69 12.71
N LEU A 39 -3.30 14.84 13.31
CA LEU A 39 -2.97 13.54 12.74
C LEU A 39 -3.10 12.42 13.77
N HIS A 40 -3.98 11.47 13.46
CA HIS A 40 -4.13 10.22 14.19
C HIS A 40 -3.78 9.03 13.31
N LEU A 41 -2.94 8.15 13.83
CA LEU A 41 -2.62 6.86 13.22
C LEU A 41 -3.56 5.82 13.80
N THR A 42 -4.54 5.39 13.00
CA THR A 42 -5.52 4.37 13.36
C THR A 42 -5.32 3.14 12.47
N PRO A 43 -5.13 1.95 13.04
CA PRO A 43 -5.00 0.72 12.28
C PRO A 43 -6.35 0.39 11.62
N VAL A 44 -6.34 0.21 10.30
CA VAL A 44 -7.51 -0.16 9.51
C VAL A 44 -7.14 -1.21 8.47
N GLU A 45 -8.04 -2.14 8.20
CA GLU A 45 -7.93 -3.09 7.10
C GLU A 45 -8.80 -2.62 5.94
N ASN A 46 -8.20 -2.33 4.78
CA ASN A 46 -8.97 -2.05 3.57
C ASN A 46 -9.25 -3.34 2.79
N ARG A 47 -10.50 -3.81 2.82
CA ARG A 47 -10.96 -5.03 2.13
C ARG A 47 -11.38 -4.81 0.67
N GLY A 48 -11.25 -3.58 0.18
CA GLY A 48 -11.55 -3.18 -1.19
C GLY A 48 -10.53 -2.16 -1.69
N ILE A 49 -10.95 -1.30 -2.60
CA ILE A 49 -10.18 -0.12 -3.04
C ILE A 49 -10.73 1.16 -2.38
N ALA A 50 -10.47 2.33 -2.95
CA ALA A 50 -10.95 3.60 -2.41
C ALA A 50 -12.48 3.56 -2.20
N PHE A 51 -12.94 4.11 -1.07
CA PHE A 51 -14.35 4.19 -0.67
C PHE A 51 -15.08 2.84 -0.61
N GLY A 52 -14.37 1.74 -0.37
CA GLY A 52 -14.98 0.41 -0.24
C GLY A 52 -15.43 -0.20 -1.57
N ALA A 53 -15.09 0.40 -2.71
CA ALA A 53 -15.38 -0.21 -4.01
C ALA A 53 -14.69 -1.59 -4.12
N LEU A 54 -15.36 -2.53 -4.79
CA LEU A 54 -14.92 -3.92 -4.94
C LEU A 54 -14.65 -4.67 -3.61
N GLN A 55 -15.28 -4.25 -2.51
CA GLN A 55 -15.18 -4.97 -1.24
C GLN A 55 -15.70 -6.41 -1.40
N GLY A 56 -14.92 -7.38 -0.91
CA GLY A 56 -15.24 -8.80 -1.04
C GLY A 56 -14.94 -9.40 -2.42
N HIS A 57 -14.29 -8.66 -3.33
CA HIS A 57 -13.89 -9.14 -4.66
C HIS A 57 -12.36 -9.16 -4.82
N GLY A 58 -11.64 -9.60 -3.78
CA GLY A 58 -10.17 -9.58 -3.73
C GLY A 58 -9.50 -10.27 -4.93
N THR A 59 -10.03 -11.41 -5.40
CA THR A 59 -9.50 -12.11 -6.58
C THR A 59 -9.60 -11.27 -7.85
N VAL A 60 -10.72 -10.58 -8.06
CA VAL A 60 -10.89 -9.67 -9.21
C VAL A 60 -9.86 -8.54 -9.14
N LEU A 61 -9.66 -7.99 -7.94
CA LEU A 61 -8.69 -6.92 -7.75
C LEU A 61 -7.25 -7.36 -8.07
N VAL A 62 -6.85 -8.56 -7.62
CA VAL A 62 -5.54 -9.14 -7.94
C VAL A 62 -5.37 -9.29 -9.46
N LEU A 63 -6.38 -9.83 -10.16
CA LEU A 63 -6.32 -10.00 -11.61
C LEU A 63 -6.18 -8.66 -12.34
N VAL A 64 -6.92 -7.63 -11.91
CA VAL A 64 -6.82 -6.27 -12.47
C VAL A 64 -5.42 -5.71 -12.26
N VAL A 65 -4.85 -5.81 -11.06
CA VAL A 65 -3.50 -5.34 -10.77
C VAL A 65 -2.46 -6.06 -11.64
N LEU A 66 -2.54 -7.38 -11.74
CA LEU A 66 -1.62 -8.15 -12.58
C LEU A 66 -1.73 -7.76 -14.06
N ALA A 67 -2.94 -7.55 -14.57
CA ALA A 67 -3.15 -7.11 -15.96
C ALA A 67 -2.52 -5.73 -16.21
N VAL A 68 -2.72 -4.78 -15.29
CA VAL A 68 -2.12 -3.43 -15.38
C VAL A 68 -0.59 -3.51 -15.36
N LEU A 69 -0.01 -4.31 -14.46
CA LEU A 69 1.43 -4.50 -14.38
C LEU A 69 2.00 -5.16 -15.64
N ALA A 70 1.29 -6.14 -16.21
CA ALA A 70 1.70 -6.80 -17.45
C ALA A 70 1.69 -5.83 -18.64
N VAL A 71 0.66 -4.98 -18.76
CA VAL A 71 0.60 -3.94 -19.79
C VAL A 71 1.74 -2.94 -19.61
N PHE A 72 1.95 -2.45 -18.39
CA PHE A 72 3.02 -1.49 -18.10
C PHE A 72 4.40 -2.07 -18.43
N ALA A 73 4.66 -3.32 -18.04
CA ALA A 73 5.88 -4.01 -18.42
C ALA A 73 6.01 -4.12 -19.95
N ALA A 74 4.98 -4.58 -20.66
CA ALA A 74 5.03 -4.73 -22.11
C ALA A 74 5.31 -3.41 -22.86
N THR A 75 4.75 -2.28 -22.40
CA THR A 75 4.90 -0.98 -23.07
C THR A 75 6.14 -0.21 -22.65
N SER A 76 6.61 -0.39 -21.42
CA SER A 76 7.63 0.47 -20.80
C SER A 76 8.91 -0.27 -20.42
N TRP A 77 9.06 -1.57 -20.74
CA TRP A 77 10.27 -2.32 -20.36
C TRP A 77 11.58 -1.73 -20.91
N ARG A 78 11.50 -1.05 -22.07
CA ARG A 78 12.67 -0.41 -22.71
C ARG A 78 13.14 0.83 -21.95
N ASP A 79 12.26 1.47 -21.19
CA ASP A 79 12.58 2.64 -20.37
C ASP A 79 13.07 2.24 -18.96
N LEU A 80 12.92 0.96 -18.61
CA LEU A 80 13.31 0.38 -17.33
C LEU A 80 14.72 -0.26 -17.34
N LEU A 81 15.27 -0.56 -18.51
CA LEU A 81 16.64 -1.06 -18.73
C LEU A 81 17.59 0.08 -19.09
#